data_AF-A0A1Z5IUU9-F1
#
_entry.id   AF-A0A1Z5IUU9-F1
#
_cell.length_a   1.000
_cell.length_b   1.000
_cell.length_c   1.000
_cell.angle_alpha   90.00
_cell.angle_beta   90.00
_cell.angle_gamma   90.00
#
_symmetry.space_group_name_H-M   'P 1'
#
loop_
_entity.id
_entity.type
_entity.pdbx_description
1 polymer ?
#
loop_
_entity_poly.entity_id
_entity_poly.type
_entity_poly.pdbx_seq_one_letter_code
_entity_poly.pdbx_strand_id
1 'polypeptide(L)'
;MSNGSTSFHGIQNVTFGLTDDTGKLISDTLAGLGDDGVVVIDGDGEGATEANVTGLEEAGTVQYANDKVKRVSHGLPQPQVAITMLDMPYEILQKLKGYDSDGKGGWTLRSGTKPHVAMLIHTTGFDGNDYFEGFANGELIEPGHSHGTDNNAEVDANTTLTYQALTPLDNNIFKDSKGKQQPYKMYANYDGSTFDEAAMLKEVFGGFSGTLNLTNVGGDANTSLSENANPSNAGSNPTGTGSTPATGTGSTTQSK
;
A
#
# COMPACT_ATOMS: atom_id res chain seq x y z
N MET A 1 -5.33 -24.54 -18.60
CA MET A 1 -4.87 -24.14 -17.25
C MET A 1 -3.71 -23.20 -17.48
N SER A 2 -3.82 -21.94 -17.07
CA SER A 2 -2.66 -21.06 -17.03
C SER A 2 -1.68 -21.68 -16.03
N ASN A 3 -0.44 -21.91 -16.44
CA ASN A 3 0.60 -22.34 -15.52
C ASN A 3 1.16 -21.04 -14.95
N GLY A 4 0.86 -20.71 -13.70
CA GLY A 4 1.32 -19.47 -13.08
C GLY A 4 2.83 -19.23 -13.26
N SER A 5 3.24 -17.97 -13.17
CA SER A 5 4.61 -17.52 -13.32
C SER A 5 5.39 -17.57 -12.02
N THR A 6 6.68 -17.88 -12.12
CA THR A 6 7.69 -17.69 -11.05
C THR A 6 8.62 -16.52 -11.34
N SER A 7 8.36 -15.78 -12.42
CA SER A 7 9.13 -14.64 -12.89
C SER A 7 8.20 -13.45 -13.03
N PHE A 8 8.55 -12.35 -12.37
CA PHE A 8 7.71 -11.17 -12.26
C PHE A 8 8.36 -9.98 -12.95
N HIS A 9 7.54 -9.02 -13.38
CA HIS A 9 7.95 -7.75 -13.93
C HIS A 9 7.01 -6.65 -13.47
N GLY A 10 7.58 -5.49 -13.16
CA GLY A 10 6.82 -4.34 -12.66
C GLY A 10 6.31 -4.57 -11.23
N ILE A 11 6.65 -3.64 -10.36
CA ILE A 11 5.87 -3.45 -9.13
C ILE A 11 4.73 -2.53 -9.54
N GLN A 12 3.50 -3.01 -9.41
CA GLN A 12 2.32 -2.23 -9.77
C GLN A 12 2.00 -1.26 -8.64
N ASN A 13 1.95 -1.76 -7.41
CA ASN A 13 1.77 -0.91 -6.23
C ASN A 13 2.25 -1.62 -4.97
N VAL A 14 2.40 -0.83 -3.90
CA VAL A 14 2.55 -1.34 -2.54
C VAL A 14 1.50 -0.69 -1.66
N THR A 15 0.70 -1.52 -1.01
CA THR A 15 -0.37 -1.07 -0.11
C THR A 15 0.05 -1.27 1.34
N PHE A 16 -0.18 -0.27 2.17
CA PHE A 16 0.11 -0.31 3.60
C PHE A 16 -1.15 -0.10 4.44
N GLY A 17 -1.16 -0.64 5.65
CA GLY A 17 -2.16 -0.38 6.69
C GLY A 17 -1.53 -0.42 8.07
N LEU A 18 -2.14 0.26 9.05
CA LEU A 18 -1.77 0.15 10.46
C LEU A 18 -2.81 -0.69 11.21
N THR A 19 -2.34 -1.60 12.07
CA THR A 19 -3.20 -2.43 12.91
C THR A 19 -3.00 -2.14 14.40
N ASP A 20 -4.04 -2.39 15.19
CA ASP A 20 -3.98 -2.36 16.64
C ASP A 20 -3.27 -3.61 17.21
N ASP A 21 -3.11 -3.66 18.53
CA ASP A 21 -2.45 -4.77 19.24
C ASP A 21 -3.20 -6.12 19.12
N THR A 22 -4.38 -6.13 18.50
CA THR A 22 -5.17 -7.33 18.21
C THR A 22 -5.12 -7.73 16.72
N GLY A 23 -4.41 -6.95 15.89
CA GLY A 23 -4.34 -7.15 14.44
C GLY A 23 -5.57 -6.65 13.69
N LYS A 24 -6.35 -5.72 14.26
CA LYS A 24 -7.47 -5.07 13.56
C LYS A 24 -7.02 -3.76 12.95
N LEU A 25 -7.52 -3.47 11.74
CA LEU A 25 -7.20 -2.25 11.03
C LEU A 25 -7.59 -1.01 11.84
N ILE A 26 -6.68 -0.05 11.91
CA ILE A 26 -6.97 1.29 12.42
C ILE A 26 -7.55 2.10 11.25
N SER A 27 -8.88 2.09 11.13
CA SER A 27 -9.60 2.79 10.06
C SER A 27 -9.90 4.26 10.35
N ASP A 28 -9.37 4.80 11.44
CA ASP A 28 -9.50 6.22 11.76
C ASP A 28 -8.61 7.05 10.84
N THR A 29 -9.13 8.15 10.30
CA THR A 29 -8.39 9.00 9.34
C THR A 29 -7.13 9.64 9.91
N LEU A 30 -7.12 9.92 11.22
CA LEU A 30 -6.00 10.59 11.88
C LEU A 30 -4.97 9.59 12.40
N ALA A 31 -5.44 8.52 13.03
CA ALA A 31 -4.59 7.49 13.64
C ALA A 31 -4.15 6.40 12.65
N GLY A 32 -4.93 6.15 11.60
CA GLY A 32 -4.66 5.20 10.52
C GLY A 32 -3.97 5.84 9.32
N LEU A 33 -4.06 5.14 8.18
CA LEU A 33 -3.51 5.60 6.90
C LEU A 33 -4.66 5.95 5.95
N GLY A 34 -4.95 7.25 5.78
CA GLY A 34 -6.00 7.72 4.88
C GLY A 34 -7.43 7.40 5.36
N ASP A 35 -8.42 7.59 4.47
CA ASP A 35 -9.84 7.54 4.82
C ASP A 35 -10.35 6.15 5.20
N ASP A 36 -9.82 5.11 4.57
CA ASP A 36 -10.22 3.71 4.82
C ASP A 36 -9.20 2.94 5.68
N GLY A 37 -8.21 3.63 6.26
CA GLY A 37 -7.15 3.03 7.09
C GLY A 37 -6.02 2.33 6.33
N VAL A 38 -6.11 2.27 5.01
CA VAL A 38 -5.10 1.74 4.09
C VAL A 38 -4.72 2.79 3.06
N VAL A 39 -3.47 2.73 2.59
CA VAL A 39 -2.94 3.61 1.54
C VAL A 39 -2.27 2.77 0.47
N VAL A 40 -2.65 3.00 -0.79
CA VAL A 40 -1.98 2.44 -1.97
C VAL A 40 -0.95 3.44 -2.44
N ILE A 41 0.31 3.04 -2.53
CA ILE A 41 1.39 3.87 -3.06
C ILE A 41 1.58 3.54 -4.54
N ASP A 42 0.93 4.33 -5.38
CA ASP A 42 0.86 4.22 -6.85
C ASP A 42 0.35 5.55 -7.44
N GLY A 43 1.04 6.64 -7.10
CA GLY A 43 0.65 8.00 -7.49
C GLY A 43 1.35 8.46 -8.77
N ASP A 44 0.97 9.64 -9.28
CA ASP A 44 1.53 10.23 -10.53
C ASP A 44 3.05 10.47 -10.50
N GLY A 45 3.68 10.37 -9.33
CA GLY A 45 5.14 10.31 -9.14
C GLY A 45 5.58 9.40 -7.99
N GLU A 46 4.63 8.74 -7.31
CA GLU A 46 4.90 7.96 -6.10
C GLU A 46 4.89 6.48 -6.45
N GLY A 47 5.85 5.70 -5.93
CA GLY A 47 5.84 4.27 -6.20
C GLY A 47 7.04 3.53 -5.65
N ALA A 48 6.95 2.20 -5.63
CA ALA A 48 8.08 1.35 -5.31
C ALA A 48 8.94 1.13 -6.55
N THR A 49 10.23 1.51 -6.47
CA THR A 49 11.19 1.22 -7.54
C THR A 49 11.84 -0.15 -7.38
N GLU A 50 11.84 -0.67 -6.15
CA GLU A 50 12.42 -1.97 -5.80
C GLU A 50 11.75 -2.53 -4.55
N ALA A 51 11.49 -3.84 -4.53
CA ALA A 51 11.02 -4.58 -3.37
C ALA A 51 11.67 -5.96 -3.37
N ASN A 52 12.64 -6.16 -2.47
CA ASN A 52 13.40 -7.40 -2.36
C ASN A 52 12.96 -8.16 -1.11
N VAL A 53 12.31 -9.30 -1.32
CA VAL A 53 11.84 -10.17 -0.25
C VAL A 53 12.85 -11.29 -0.01
N THR A 54 13.29 -11.43 1.25
CA THR A 54 14.27 -12.43 1.69
C THR A 54 13.77 -13.17 2.93
N GLY A 55 14.43 -14.25 3.34
CA GLY A 55 14.04 -15.02 4.54
C GLY A 55 12.74 -15.83 4.39
N LEU A 56 12.30 -16.06 3.14
CA LEU A 56 11.09 -16.83 2.81
C LEU A 56 11.22 -18.32 3.15
N GLU A 57 12.41 -18.88 2.95
CA GLU A 57 12.76 -20.26 3.27
C GLU A 57 14.16 -20.32 3.87
N GLU A 58 14.34 -21.23 4.83
CA GLU A 58 15.63 -21.52 5.45
C GLU A 58 16.06 -22.95 5.13
N ALA A 59 17.36 -23.13 4.85
CA ALA A 59 17.92 -24.43 4.59
C ALA A 59 17.70 -25.35 5.81
N GLY A 60 17.22 -26.57 5.55
CA GLY A 60 16.97 -27.53 6.61
C GLY A 60 18.28 -27.98 7.29
N THR A 61 18.28 -28.03 8.61
CA THR A 61 19.41 -28.61 9.36
C THR A 61 19.30 -30.13 9.35
N VAL A 62 20.31 -30.78 8.77
CA VAL A 62 20.37 -32.25 8.68
C VAL A 62 20.84 -32.84 10.01
N GLN A 63 20.11 -33.83 10.50
CA GLN A 63 20.46 -34.58 11.70
C GLN A 63 20.78 -36.02 11.34
N TYR A 64 21.96 -36.46 11.79
CA TYR A 64 22.51 -37.78 11.56
C TYR A 64 22.35 -38.65 12.82
N ALA A 65 21.98 -39.91 12.63
CA ALA A 65 22.13 -40.93 13.66
C ALA A 65 22.35 -42.31 13.02
N ASN A 66 23.14 -43.17 13.67
CA ASN A 66 23.60 -44.45 13.15
C ASN A 66 24.23 -44.30 11.73
N ASP A 67 25.15 -43.33 11.58
CA ASP A 67 25.87 -43.01 10.34
C ASP A 67 25.02 -42.74 9.11
N LYS A 68 23.77 -42.28 9.31
CA LYS A 68 22.82 -41.96 8.24
C LYS A 68 22.06 -40.69 8.55
N VAL A 69 21.62 -39.98 7.51
CA VAL A 69 20.63 -38.90 7.65
C VAL A 69 19.33 -39.52 8.17
N LYS A 70 18.81 -39.00 9.27
CA LYS A 70 17.56 -39.48 9.88
C LYS A 70 16.45 -38.44 9.86
N ARG A 71 16.81 -37.17 9.88
CA ARG A 71 15.86 -36.06 9.94
C ARG A 71 16.46 -34.82 9.30
N VAL A 72 15.61 -34.01 8.70
CA VAL A 72 15.90 -32.63 8.34
C VAL A 72 14.88 -31.77 9.08
N SER A 73 15.34 -30.76 9.80
CA SER A 73 14.46 -29.81 10.51
C SER A 73 14.54 -28.44 9.86
N HIS A 74 13.39 -27.84 9.59
CA HIS A 74 13.28 -26.49 9.04
C HIS A 74 12.88 -25.51 10.14
N GLY A 75 13.53 -24.35 10.18
CA GLY A 75 13.18 -23.24 11.05
C GLY A 75 11.84 -22.61 10.66
N LEU A 76 11.37 -21.65 11.48
CA LEU A 76 10.31 -20.75 11.04
C LEU A 76 10.90 -19.74 10.05
N PRO A 77 10.21 -19.43 8.94
CA PRO A 77 10.64 -18.36 8.05
C PRO A 77 10.65 -17.03 8.80
N GLN A 78 11.59 -16.15 8.44
CA GLN A 78 11.71 -14.80 8.99
C GLN A 78 11.77 -13.78 7.86
N PRO A 79 10.64 -13.55 7.15
CA PRO A 79 10.67 -12.70 5.97
C PRO A 79 11.09 -11.26 6.28
N GLN A 80 11.87 -10.69 5.37
CA GLN A 80 12.26 -9.27 5.39
C GLN A 80 12.07 -8.69 3.99
N VAL A 81 11.61 -7.44 3.92
CA VAL A 81 11.49 -6.70 2.66
C VAL A 81 12.38 -5.48 2.71
N ALA A 82 13.36 -5.40 1.81
CA ALA A 82 14.04 -4.15 1.51
C ALA A 82 13.29 -3.46 0.37
N ILE A 83 12.74 -2.28 0.64
CA ILE A 83 11.89 -1.56 -0.32
C ILE A 83 12.42 -0.15 -0.53
N THR A 84 12.48 0.28 -1.79
CA THR A 84 12.85 1.64 -2.18
C THR A 84 11.62 2.32 -2.77
N MET A 85 11.29 3.49 -2.22
CA MET A 85 10.10 4.26 -2.55
C MET A 85 10.49 5.62 -3.13
N LEU A 86 9.86 5.98 -4.24
CA LEU A 86 9.86 7.31 -4.82
C LEU A 86 8.69 8.11 -4.26
N ASP A 87 8.95 9.36 -3.87
CA ASP A 87 7.98 10.39 -3.50
C ASP A 87 6.86 9.98 -2.52
N MET A 88 7.14 9.03 -1.61
CA MET A 88 6.15 8.62 -0.60
C MET A 88 5.68 9.83 0.24
N PRO A 89 4.37 9.99 0.49
CA PRO A 89 3.86 11.08 1.31
C PRO A 89 4.51 11.11 2.69
N TYR A 90 5.08 12.26 3.05
CA TYR A 90 5.87 12.40 4.28
C TYR A 90 5.09 11.98 5.54
N GLU A 91 3.83 12.40 5.68
CA GLU A 91 3.02 12.03 6.84
C GLU A 91 2.83 10.50 6.95
N ILE A 92 2.56 9.83 5.84
CA ILE A 92 2.37 8.37 5.78
C ILE A 92 3.66 7.66 6.19
N LEU A 93 4.80 8.08 5.63
CA LEU A 93 6.11 7.53 5.98
C LEU A 93 6.39 7.64 7.48
N GLN A 94 6.12 8.81 8.06
CA GLN A 94 6.37 9.05 9.48
C GLN A 94 5.46 8.21 10.38
N LYS A 95 4.17 8.08 10.04
CA LYS A 95 3.23 7.18 10.72
C LYS A 95 3.69 5.72 10.68
N LEU A 96 4.07 5.21 9.50
CA LEU A 96 4.58 3.85 9.32
C LEU A 96 5.85 3.58 10.13
N LYS A 97 6.72 4.59 10.25
CA LYS A 97 7.93 4.52 11.08
C LYS A 97 7.65 4.69 12.57
N GLY A 98 6.42 4.97 13.01
CA GLY A 98 6.08 5.17 14.42
C GLY A 98 6.54 6.51 14.98
N TYR A 99 6.59 7.55 14.15
CA TYR A 99 6.84 8.91 14.60
C TYR A 99 5.51 9.58 14.96
N ASP A 100 5.51 10.35 16.04
CA ASP A 100 4.38 11.17 16.46
C ASP A 100 4.64 12.64 16.11
N SER A 101 3.62 13.30 15.57
CA SER A 101 3.65 14.74 15.27
C SER A 101 3.49 15.56 16.55
N ASP A 102 4.26 16.64 16.67
CA ASP A 102 4.14 17.62 17.75
C ASP A 102 3.06 18.70 17.49
N GLY A 103 2.38 18.62 16.34
CA GLY A 103 1.39 19.61 15.88
C GLY A 103 1.98 20.94 15.41
N LYS A 104 3.31 21.07 15.35
CA LYS A 104 4.06 22.26 14.94
C LYS A 104 4.97 21.97 13.73
N GLY A 105 4.81 20.81 13.11
CA GLY A 105 5.61 20.34 11.97
C GLY A 105 6.78 19.44 12.36
N GLY A 106 7.01 19.21 13.66
CA GLY A 106 8.03 18.29 14.16
C GLY A 106 7.48 16.87 14.29
N TRP A 107 8.32 15.88 13.99
CA TRP A 107 8.00 14.47 14.16
C TRP A 107 9.11 13.81 14.98
N THR A 108 8.75 13.05 16.01
CA THR A 108 9.72 12.33 16.84
C THR A 108 9.31 10.88 16.99
N LEU A 109 10.30 9.98 16.96
CA LEU A 109 10.06 8.55 17.18
C LEU A 109 9.36 8.35 18.53
N ARG A 110 8.22 7.66 18.51
CA ARG A 110 7.51 7.23 19.71
C ARG A 110 8.47 6.41 20.58
N SER A 111 8.48 6.65 21.88
CA SER A 111 9.49 6.10 22.80
C SER A 111 9.52 4.57 22.87
N GLY A 112 10.23 3.94 21.93
CA GLY A 112 10.52 2.51 21.89
C GLY A 112 9.40 1.61 21.35
N THR A 113 8.31 2.17 20.83
CA THR A 113 7.19 1.38 20.29
C THR A 113 6.98 1.65 18.82
N LYS A 114 7.16 0.61 18.00
CA LYS A 114 6.84 0.63 16.57
C LYS A 114 5.37 0.22 16.37
N PRO A 115 4.67 0.79 15.38
CA PRO A 115 3.32 0.36 15.06
C PRO A 115 3.34 -1.00 14.35
N HIS A 116 2.21 -1.71 14.39
CA HIS A 116 1.99 -2.91 13.61
C HIS A 116 1.60 -2.54 12.19
N VAL A 117 2.54 -2.73 11.26
CA VAL A 117 2.35 -2.43 9.83
C VAL A 117 1.92 -3.69 9.10
N ALA A 118 0.81 -3.60 8.36
CA ALA A 118 0.44 -4.57 7.33
C ALA A 118 0.88 -4.04 5.96
N MET A 119 1.33 -4.92 5.09
CA MET A 119 1.86 -4.59 3.76
C MET A 119 1.41 -5.61 2.73
N LEU A 120 1.08 -5.14 1.53
CA LEU A 120 0.80 -5.95 0.35
C LEU A 120 1.63 -5.44 -0.83
N ILE A 121 2.47 -6.30 -1.39
CA ILE A 121 3.23 -5.99 -2.61
C ILE A 121 2.47 -6.59 -3.79
N HIS A 122 2.21 -5.80 -4.83
CA HIS A 122 1.53 -6.23 -6.04
C HIS A 122 2.47 -6.18 -7.25
N THR A 123 2.62 -7.30 -7.96
CA THR A 123 3.45 -7.44 -9.15
C THR A 123 2.73 -8.20 -10.25
N THR A 124 3.19 -8.07 -11.50
CA THR A 124 2.66 -8.84 -12.63
C THR A 124 3.64 -9.93 -13.04
N GLY A 125 3.15 -11.14 -13.29
CA GLY A 125 3.95 -12.23 -13.84
C GLY A 125 4.12 -12.11 -15.36
N PHE A 126 5.14 -12.75 -15.93
CA PHE A 126 5.28 -12.83 -17.40
C PHE A 126 4.14 -13.59 -18.11
N ASP A 127 3.26 -14.24 -17.35
CA ASP A 127 2.02 -14.83 -17.82
C ASP A 127 0.85 -13.82 -17.90
N GLY A 128 1.10 -12.56 -17.49
CA GLY A 128 0.10 -11.48 -17.47
C GLY A 128 -0.88 -11.55 -16.30
N ASN A 129 -0.66 -12.46 -15.34
CA ASN A 129 -1.47 -12.56 -14.13
C ASN A 129 -0.87 -11.71 -13.01
N ASP A 130 -1.68 -11.36 -12.02
CA ASP A 130 -1.29 -10.58 -10.86
C ASP A 130 -0.90 -11.49 -9.69
N TYR A 131 0.16 -11.09 -9.01
CA TYR A 131 0.78 -11.79 -7.88
C TYR A 131 0.93 -10.83 -6.72
N PHE A 132 0.56 -11.31 -5.53
CA PHE A 132 0.55 -10.52 -4.32
C PHE A 132 1.33 -11.20 -3.19
N GLU A 133 2.18 -10.44 -2.50
CA GLU A 133 2.85 -10.87 -1.28
C GLU A 133 2.29 -10.11 -0.08
N GLY A 134 1.52 -10.82 0.76
CA GLY A 134 0.82 -10.26 1.90
C GLY A 134 1.54 -10.50 3.22
N PHE A 135 1.68 -9.43 4.00
CA PHE A 135 2.22 -9.42 5.34
C PHE A 135 1.20 -8.73 6.26
N ALA A 136 0.62 -9.46 7.21
CA ALA A 136 -0.43 -8.92 8.08
C ALA A 136 0.11 -8.20 9.32
N ASN A 137 1.41 -8.33 9.61
CA ASN A 137 2.09 -7.67 10.73
C ASN A 137 3.60 -7.58 10.49
N GLY A 138 4.19 -6.48 10.90
CA GLY A 138 5.61 -6.24 10.85
C GLY A 138 5.99 -4.84 11.32
N GLU A 139 7.29 -4.58 11.32
CA GLU A 139 7.85 -3.27 11.67
C GLU A 139 8.61 -2.70 10.47
N LEU A 140 8.34 -1.43 10.15
CA LEU A 140 9.01 -0.72 9.08
C LEU A 140 10.03 0.27 9.65
N ILE A 141 11.27 0.23 9.19
CA ILE A 141 12.31 1.20 9.54
C ILE A 141 12.86 1.88 8.30
N GLU A 142 13.33 3.11 8.48
CA GLU A 142 14.20 3.80 7.54
C GLU A 142 15.58 3.83 8.19
N PRO A 143 16.51 2.94 7.79
CA PRO A 143 17.80 2.80 8.45
C PRO A 143 18.67 4.05 8.33
N GLY A 144 18.43 4.87 7.30
CA GLY A 144 19.02 6.19 7.11
C GLY A 144 18.54 6.79 5.80
N HIS A 145 18.82 8.08 5.62
CA HIS A 145 18.63 8.81 4.37
C HIS A 145 19.83 9.73 4.12
N SER A 146 20.01 10.13 2.87
CA SER A 146 21.04 11.05 2.45
C SER A 146 20.43 12.31 1.83
N HIS A 147 21.10 13.44 2.01
CA HIS A 147 20.78 14.70 1.35
C HIS A 147 21.99 15.13 0.53
N GLY A 148 21.81 15.27 -0.79
CA GLY A 148 22.83 15.74 -1.72
C GLY A 148 22.74 17.25 -1.93
N THR A 149 23.86 17.88 -2.31
CA THR A 149 23.83 19.23 -2.89
C THR A 149 23.79 19.10 -4.40
N ASP A 150 22.83 19.75 -5.04
CA ASP A 150 22.75 19.81 -6.50
C ASP A 150 24.04 20.37 -7.09
N ASN A 151 24.40 19.85 -8.26
CA ASN A 151 25.52 20.35 -9.05
C ASN A 151 25.00 20.83 -10.41
N ASN A 152 25.75 20.56 -11.48
CA ASN A 152 25.25 20.76 -12.85
C ASN A 152 24.05 19.86 -13.19
N ALA A 153 23.78 18.83 -12.37
CA ALA A 153 22.58 18.03 -12.36
C ALA A 153 21.97 17.99 -10.94
N GLU A 154 20.66 17.75 -10.87
CA GLU A 154 19.91 17.48 -9.64
C GLU A 154 20.42 16.19 -8.97
N VAL A 155 20.43 16.16 -7.64
CA VAL A 155 20.86 15.00 -6.84
C VAL A 155 19.70 14.47 -6.01
N ASP A 156 18.99 13.50 -6.60
CA ASP A 156 17.84 12.86 -5.97
C ASP A 156 18.24 11.80 -4.94
N ALA A 157 17.40 11.64 -3.91
CA ALA A 157 17.53 10.59 -2.91
C ALA A 157 16.16 9.95 -2.64
N ASN A 158 16.00 8.70 -3.06
CA ASN A 158 14.79 7.93 -2.79
C ASN A 158 14.81 7.39 -1.36
N THR A 159 13.62 7.12 -0.82
CA THR A 159 13.50 6.58 0.53
C THR A 159 13.78 5.08 0.51
N THR A 160 14.77 4.63 1.28
CA THR A 160 15.05 3.20 1.47
C THR A 160 14.51 2.74 2.82
N LEU A 161 13.71 1.67 2.81
CA LEU A 161 13.07 1.11 4.00
C LEU A 161 13.41 -0.36 4.16
N THR A 162 13.35 -0.83 5.40
CA THR A 162 13.43 -2.24 5.74
C THR A 162 12.21 -2.62 6.55
N TYR A 163 11.48 -3.62 6.09
CA TYR A 163 10.34 -4.20 6.76
C TYR A 163 10.73 -5.56 7.34
N GLN A 164 10.54 -5.75 8.64
CA GLN A 164 10.67 -7.05 9.29
C GLN A 164 9.28 -7.63 9.49
N ALA A 165 8.97 -8.74 8.81
CA ALA A 165 7.71 -9.44 9.02
C ALA A 165 7.68 -10.06 10.43
N LEU A 166 6.53 -9.95 11.07
CA LEU A 166 6.23 -10.56 12.35
C LEU A 166 5.09 -11.57 12.17
N THR A 167 4.88 -12.40 13.19
CA THR A 167 3.71 -13.29 13.20
C THR A 167 2.42 -12.45 13.22
N PRO A 168 1.40 -12.78 12.42
CA PRO A 168 0.14 -12.07 12.45
C PRO A 168 -0.49 -12.11 13.84
N LEU A 169 -1.05 -10.99 14.29
CA LEU A 169 -1.65 -10.90 15.61
C LEU A 169 -2.99 -11.65 15.69
N ASP A 170 -3.76 -11.67 14.59
CA ASP A 170 -4.96 -12.52 14.49
C ASP A 170 -4.55 -13.98 14.26
N ASN A 171 -4.76 -14.80 15.29
CA ASN A 171 -4.41 -16.21 15.29
C ASN A 171 -5.21 -17.07 14.30
N ASN A 172 -6.09 -16.52 13.46
CA ASN A 172 -6.92 -17.27 12.50
C ASN A 172 -6.53 -17.04 11.03
N ILE A 173 -5.62 -16.11 10.74
CA ILE A 173 -5.19 -15.82 9.37
C ILE A 173 -3.84 -16.47 9.05
N PHE A 174 -3.52 -16.60 7.76
CA PHE A 174 -2.26 -17.15 7.25
C PHE A 174 -1.94 -18.54 7.81
N LYS A 175 -2.97 -19.39 7.88
CA LYS A 175 -2.84 -20.78 8.34
C LYS A 175 -2.42 -21.68 7.20
N ASP A 176 -1.41 -22.51 7.44
CA ASP A 176 -1.09 -23.62 6.57
C ASP A 176 -2.14 -24.75 6.69
N SER A 177 -2.00 -25.79 5.88
CA SER A 177 -2.90 -26.95 5.87
C SER A 177 -2.93 -27.74 7.18
N LYS A 178 -2.02 -27.46 8.12
CA LYS A 178 -1.95 -28.06 9.45
C LYS A 178 -2.40 -27.10 10.55
N GLY A 179 -2.90 -25.91 10.20
CA GLY A 179 -3.34 -24.89 11.16
C GLY A 179 -2.21 -24.14 11.84
N LYS A 180 -0.97 -24.23 11.34
CA LYS A 180 0.15 -23.44 11.84
C LYS A 180 0.16 -22.10 11.12
N GLN A 181 0.29 -21.03 11.90
CA GLN A 181 0.34 -19.66 11.37
C GLN A 181 1.68 -19.39 10.69
N GLN A 182 1.64 -18.63 9.60
CA GLN A 182 2.80 -18.20 8.85
C GLN A 182 2.92 -16.66 8.88
N PRO A 183 4.14 -16.10 8.79
CA PRO A 183 4.37 -14.66 8.83
C PRO A 183 3.97 -13.91 7.55
N TYR A 184 3.78 -14.63 6.44
CA TYR A 184 3.38 -14.07 5.15
C TYR A 184 2.52 -15.07 4.38
N LYS A 185 1.83 -14.60 3.34
CA LYS A 185 1.07 -15.43 2.41
C LYS A 185 1.15 -14.84 1.00
N MET A 186 1.34 -15.71 0.02
CA MET A 186 1.31 -15.35 -1.40
C MET A 186 -0.07 -15.63 -1.98
N TYR A 187 -0.51 -14.74 -2.86
CA TYR A 187 -1.76 -14.84 -3.60
C TYR A 187 -1.50 -14.61 -5.07
N ALA A 188 -2.33 -15.18 -5.94
CA ALA A 188 -2.26 -14.93 -7.36
C ALA A 188 -3.63 -15.12 -8.01
N ASN A 189 -3.93 -14.34 -9.05
CA ASN A 189 -5.21 -14.43 -9.75
C ASN A 189 -5.21 -15.45 -10.92
N TYR A 190 -4.10 -16.14 -11.19
CA TYR A 190 -4.00 -17.09 -12.32
C TYR A 190 -4.98 -18.28 -12.22
N ASP A 191 -5.44 -18.61 -11.01
CA ASP A 191 -6.42 -19.69 -10.78
C ASP A 191 -7.89 -19.21 -10.96
N GLY A 192 -8.10 -17.92 -11.27
CA GLY A 192 -9.31 -17.27 -11.82
C GLY A 192 -10.63 -17.38 -11.04
N SER A 193 -10.97 -18.55 -10.53
CA SER A 193 -12.22 -18.88 -9.84
C SER A 193 -12.08 -18.99 -8.32
N THR A 194 -10.85 -19.09 -7.81
CA THR A 194 -10.55 -19.26 -6.37
C THR A 194 -9.98 -18.00 -5.73
N PHE A 195 -9.48 -17.05 -6.53
CA PHE A 195 -8.96 -15.78 -6.04
C PHE A 195 -10.12 -14.80 -5.76
N ASP A 196 -10.09 -14.22 -4.57
CA ASP A 196 -11.01 -13.18 -4.12
C ASP A 196 -10.17 -12.04 -3.53
N GLU A 197 -10.07 -10.93 -4.27
CA GLU A 197 -9.28 -9.76 -3.88
C GLU A 197 -9.79 -9.15 -2.57
N ALA A 198 -11.12 -9.11 -2.36
CA ALA A 198 -11.70 -8.58 -1.14
C ALA A 198 -11.38 -9.47 0.07
N ALA A 199 -11.42 -10.79 -0.09
CA ALA A 199 -11.01 -11.73 0.95
C ALA A 199 -9.52 -11.60 1.28
N MET A 200 -8.66 -11.42 0.27
CA MET A 200 -7.22 -11.16 0.46
C MET A 200 -6.99 -9.87 1.25
N LEU A 201 -7.57 -8.74 0.80
CA LEU A 201 -7.43 -7.44 1.47
C LEU A 201 -7.91 -7.51 2.92
N LYS A 202 -9.05 -8.17 3.16
CA LYS A 202 -9.58 -8.39 4.50
C LYS A 202 -8.64 -9.21 5.38
N GLU A 203 -8.00 -10.24 4.82
CA GLU A 203 -7.07 -11.11 5.54
C GLU A 203 -5.75 -10.38 5.87
N VAL A 204 -5.19 -9.63 4.91
CA VAL A 204 -3.91 -8.91 5.06
C VAL A 204 -4.07 -7.69 5.98
N PHE A 205 -5.11 -6.88 5.77
CA PHE A 205 -5.32 -5.60 6.45
C PHE A 205 -6.36 -5.73 7.57
N GLY A 206 -6.25 -6.76 8.41
CA GLY A 206 -6.91 -6.80 9.72
C GLY A 206 -8.43 -6.63 9.71
N GLY A 207 -9.13 -7.07 8.67
CA GLY A 207 -10.58 -6.93 8.55
C GLY A 207 -11.06 -5.81 7.63
N PHE A 208 -10.20 -5.24 6.79
CA PHE A 208 -10.56 -4.24 5.79
C PHE A 208 -11.87 -4.56 5.05
N SER A 209 -12.72 -3.55 4.89
CA SER A 209 -14.04 -3.65 4.27
C SER A 209 -14.36 -2.51 3.29
N GLY A 210 -13.36 -1.68 2.96
CA GLY A 210 -13.49 -0.64 1.94
C GLY A 210 -13.41 -1.21 0.53
N THR A 211 -13.32 -0.31 -0.46
CA THR A 211 -13.12 -0.70 -1.87
C THR A 211 -11.74 -0.23 -2.32
N LEU A 212 -10.86 -1.18 -2.64
CA LEU A 212 -9.65 -0.94 -3.41
C LEU A 212 -9.74 -1.71 -4.71
N ASN A 213 -9.23 -1.14 -5.79
CA ASN A 213 -9.11 -1.83 -7.08
C ASN A 213 -7.62 -1.91 -7.43
N LEU A 214 -6.91 -2.92 -6.91
CA LEU A 214 -5.46 -3.02 -7.09
C LEU A 214 -5.06 -3.48 -8.49
N THR A 215 -5.97 -4.13 -9.20
CA THR A 215 -5.76 -4.77 -10.51
C THR A 215 -6.12 -3.86 -11.71
N ASN A 216 -6.61 -2.64 -11.47
CA ASN A 216 -7.01 -1.68 -12.53
C ASN A 216 -6.19 -0.38 -12.54
N VAL A 217 -5.06 -0.30 -11.84
CA VAL A 217 -4.34 0.99 -11.63
C VAL A 217 -3.46 1.42 -12.83
N GLY A 218 -3.56 0.71 -13.96
CA GLY A 218 -2.92 1.11 -15.22
C GLY A 218 -3.80 2.04 -16.06
N GLY A 219 -4.03 3.28 -15.62
CA GLY A 219 -4.64 4.33 -16.45
C GLY A 219 -5.54 5.29 -15.68
N ASP A 220 -5.06 6.53 -15.52
CA ASP A 220 -5.81 7.70 -15.06
C ASP A 220 -6.47 7.55 -13.68
N ALA A 221 -5.70 7.83 -12.61
CA ALA A 221 -6.26 8.10 -11.29
C ALA A 221 -7.05 9.42 -11.29
N ASN A 222 -8.25 9.41 -11.87
CA ASN A 222 -9.33 10.26 -11.38
C ASN A 222 -10.09 9.45 -10.33
N THR A 223 -9.56 9.41 -9.11
CA THR A 223 -10.35 9.06 -7.94
C THR A 223 -11.46 10.09 -7.82
N SER A 224 -12.63 9.78 -8.40
CA SER A 224 -13.82 10.58 -8.20
C SER A 224 -14.13 10.57 -6.71
N LEU A 225 -13.78 11.67 -6.04
CA LEU A 225 -14.38 12.05 -4.77
C LEU A 225 -15.89 11.96 -4.99
N SER A 226 -16.56 11.03 -4.32
CA SER A 226 -18.01 10.93 -4.40
C SER A 226 -18.60 12.20 -3.82
N GLU A 227 -19.06 13.11 -4.69
CA GLU A 227 -19.95 14.19 -4.28
C GLU A 227 -21.22 13.52 -3.75
N ASN A 228 -21.44 13.69 -2.45
CA ASN A 228 -22.66 13.32 -1.76
C ASN A 228 -23.87 13.94 -2.50
N ALA A 229 -24.59 13.11 -3.27
CA ALA A 229 -25.85 13.48 -3.87
C ALA A 229 -26.88 13.70 -2.77
N ASN A 230 -27.06 14.95 -2.35
CA ASN A 230 -28.16 15.36 -1.49
C ASN A 230 -29.48 15.37 -2.30
N PRO A 231 -30.48 14.52 -1.99
CA PRO A 231 -31.75 14.54 -2.67
C PRO A 231 -32.75 15.37 -1.85
N SER A 232 -32.89 16.66 -2.15
CA SER A 232 -34.17 17.39 -2.04
C SER A 232 -33.99 18.89 -2.31
N ASN A 233 -34.52 19.38 -3.44
CA ASN A 233 -35.73 20.20 -3.41
C ASN A 233 -36.19 20.51 -4.85
N ALA A 234 -37.36 19.99 -5.21
CA ALA A 234 -38.03 20.32 -6.46
C ALA A 234 -38.68 21.72 -6.34
N GLY A 235 -38.57 22.58 -7.36
CA GLY A 235 -39.29 23.84 -7.33
C GLY A 235 -39.04 24.83 -8.46
N SER A 236 -39.71 24.58 -9.60
CA SER A 236 -40.24 25.56 -10.58
C SER A 236 -39.30 26.56 -11.29
N ASN A 237 -39.11 26.28 -12.58
CA ASN A 237 -38.90 27.26 -13.65
C ASN A 237 -40.19 28.10 -13.88
N PRO A 238 -40.08 29.36 -14.31
CA PRO A 238 -40.79 29.69 -15.56
C PRO A 238 -39.97 30.54 -16.54
N THR A 239 -40.16 30.18 -17.81
CA THR A 239 -39.82 30.90 -19.02
C THR A 239 -40.71 32.15 -19.20
N GLY A 240 -40.14 33.22 -19.76
CA GLY A 240 -40.88 34.42 -20.17
C GLY A 240 -40.06 35.36 -21.06
N THR A 241 -40.59 35.65 -22.24
CA THR A 241 -40.00 36.24 -23.46
C THR A 241 -40.17 37.76 -23.63
N GLY A 242 -39.28 38.39 -24.42
CA GLY A 242 -39.45 39.71 -25.11
C GLY A 242 -38.74 40.89 -24.41
N SER A 243 -38.08 41.87 -25.04
CA SER A 243 -38.05 42.41 -26.41
C SER A 243 -36.89 43.42 -26.59
N THR A 244 -36.57 43.75 -27.84
CA THR A 244 -35.36 44.37 -28.46
C THR A 244 -35.12 45.90 -28.22
N PRO A 245 -34.14 46.61 -28.86
CA PRO A 245 -33.10 47.40 -28.17
C PRO A 245 -33.18 48.92 -28.43
N ALA A 246 -32.35 49.71 -27.73
CA ALA A 246 -32.13 51.12 -28.09
C ALA A 246 -30.63 51.49 -28.06
N THR A 247 -30.23 52.13 -29.15
CA THR A 247 -28.94 52.68 -29.56
C THR A 247 -28.43 53.84 -28.70
N GLY A 248 -27.11 53.95 -28.55
CA GLY A 248 -26.43 55.15 -28.04
C GLY A 248 -24.94 55.18 -28.38
N THR A 249 -24.55 56.18 -29.14
CA THR A 249 -23.27 56.38 -29.86
C THR A 249 -22.23 57.15 -29.04
N GLY A 250 -20.93 56.93 -29.30
CA GLY A 250 -19.81 57.84 -28.93
C GLY A 250 -18.59 57.11 -28.34
N SER A 251 -17.57 56.71 -29.10
CA SER A 251 -16.45 57.49 -29.68
C SER A 251 -15.24 57.69 -28.75
N THR A 252 -14.05 57.31 -29.28
CA THR A 252 -12.67 57.80 -29.00
C THR A 252 -12.03 57.40 -27.65
N THR A 253 -10.78 56.91 -27.50
CA THR A 253 -9.56 56.84 -28.34
C THR A 253 -8.54 55.87 -27.69
N GLN A 254 -7.67 55.24 -28.49
CA GLN A 254 -6.48 54.45 -28.11
C GLN A 254 -5.24 55.32 -27.74
N SER A 255 -4.23 54.66 -27.15
CA SER A 255 -2.82 55.05 -26.90
C SER A 255 -2.61 55.84 -25.60
N LYS A 256 -1.65 55.52 -24.73
CA LYS A 256 -0.35 54.82 -24.85
C LYS A 256 -0.19 53.74 -23.78
#